data_AF-A0A2A4J747-F1
#
_entry.id   AF-A0A2A4J747-F1
#
_cell.length_a   1.000
_cell.length_b   1.000
_cell.length_c   1.000
_cell.angle_alpha   90.00
_cell.angle_beta   90.00
_cell.angle_gamma   90.00
#
_symmetry.space_group_name_H-M   'P 1'
#
loop_
_entity.id
_entity.type
_entity.pdbx_description
1 polymer ?
#
loop_
_entity_poly.entity_id
_entity_poly.type
_entity_poly.pdbx_seq_one_letter_code
_entity_poly.pdbx_strand_id
1 'polypeptide(L)'
;LVEILDDLNLCILNDGCPTRRSLPGQQKSCVDLTFCSVELAASFHWQCTALTHGSDHYPIVITLLNKTYLEKISPPLLKYNLSKPDWSGFASLLEEKIGILPNLTSAFPHSSGHCHAKSCYDAFVSAITTSADSTFPLRNSAKSKIPSPPWWDPDCTSAIHERKEAEERYNGAMNNDNLLQYRRVYARSQRLLRKKKRRGWVKFCTSLSPSTPVSAVWKSINRFRRGCSPSISSPITRETAESFFDKIAPAYVPLLPEFVHSPVVAMADPLDEPFTMEELDTLLSTSRTYMLTVSAIQPQWLHQSPEYARRCRASR
;
A
#
# COMPACT_ATOMS: atom_id res chain seq x y z
N LEU A 1 -21.14 -13.35 -16.62
CA LEU A 1 -20.12 -13.10 -15.56
C LEU A 1 -19.89 -14.34 -14.70
N VAL A 2 -20.92 -14.91 -14.06
CA VAL A 2 -20.77 -16.13 -13.23
C VAL A 2 -20.13 -17.27 -14.01
N GLU A 3 -20.63 -17.54 -15.22
CA GLU A 3 -20.08 -18.57 -16.12
C GLU A 3 -18.58 -18.37 -16.41
N ILE A 4 -18.14 -17.13 -16.65
CA ILE A 4 -16.72 -16.81 -16.88
C ILE A 4 -15.87 -17.07 -15.62
N LEU A 5 -16.41 -16.81 -14.43
CA LEU A 5 -15.69 -17.07 -13.18
C LEU A 5 -15.52 -18.56 -12.95
N ASP A 6 -16.54 -19.36 -13.26
CA ASP A 6 -16.49 -20.82 -13.16
C ASP A 6 -15.50 -21.41 -14.17
N ASP A 7 -15.55 -20.96 -15.43
CA ASP A 7 -14.63 -21.41 -16.49
C ASP A 7 -13.16 -21.10 -16.17
N LEU A 8 -12.90 -19.95 -15.54
CA LEU A 8 -11.55 -19.51 -15.16
C LEU A 8 -11.13 -19.96 -13.75
N ASN A 9 -11.98 -20.73 -13.05
CA ASN A 9 -11.76 -21.17 -11.68
C ASN A 9 -11.39 -20.01 -10.73
N LEU A 10 -12.16 -18.93 -10.79
CA LEU A 10 -11.99 -17.72 -10.00
C LEU A 10 -13.07 -17.62 -8.90
N CYS A 11 -12.66 -17.25 -7.69
CA CYS A 11 -13.55 -16.94 -6.58
C CYS A 11 -13.80 -15.43 -6.47
N ILE A 12 -15.06 -15.07 -6.21
CA ILE A 12 -15.44 -13.72 -5.79
C ILE A 12 -15.15 -13.53 -4.29
N LEU A 13 -14.52 -12.39 -3.95
CA LEU A 13 -14.20 -12.04 -2.56
C LEU A 13 -15.21 -11.08 -1.92
N ASN A 14 -16.06 -10.45 -2.72
CA ASN A 14 -17.07 -9.51 -2.24
C ASN A 14 -18.09 -10.18 -1.32
N ASP A 15 -18.41 -9.55 -0.19
CA ASP A 15 -19.44 -10.00 0.76
C ASP A 15 -20.83 -9.38 0.49
N GLY A 16 -20.97 -8.62 -0.60
CA GLY A 16 -22.18 -7.89 -0.96
C GLY A 16 -22.28 -6.47 -0.36
N CYS A 17 -21.29 -6.03 0.42
CA CYS A 17 -21.24 -4.66 0.93
C CYS A 17 -21.27 -3.63 -0.22
N PRO A 18 -21.95 -2.49 -0.04
CA PRO A 18 -22.00 -1.45 -1.06
C PRO A 18 -20.60 -0.88 -1.31
N THR A 19 -20.20 -0.80 -2.58
CA THR A 19 -18.91 -0.24 -2.99
C THR A 19 -19.04 1.18 -3.52
N ARG A 20 -20.29 1.65 -3.70
CA ARG A 20 -20.62 3.01 -4.12
C ARG A 20 -21.63 3.65 -3.17
N ARG A 21 -21.45 4.94 -2.89
CA ARG A 21 -22.40 5.74 -2.11
C ARG A 21 -23.68 5.94 -2.91
N SER A 22 -24.81 5.54 -2.34
CA SER A 22 -26.14 5.83 -2.89
C SER A 22 -26.62 7.24 -2.49
N LEU A 23 -27.51 7.80 -3.31
CA LEU A 23 -28.27 9.00 -2.99
C LEU A 23 -29.53 8.66 -2.16
N PRO A 24 -30.18 9.64 -1.50
CA PRO A 24 -31.46 9.42 -0.86
C PRO A 24 -32.49 8.82 -1.84
N GLY A 25 -33.13 7.73 -1.45
CA GLY A 25 -34.08 6.99 -2.29
C GLY A 25 -33.45 6.05 -3.34
N GLN A 26 -32.12 6.05 -3.48
CA GLN A 26 -31.42 5.12 -4.36
C GLN A 26 -31.01 3.84 -3.60
N GLN A 27 -31.16 2.70 -4.24
CA GLN A 27 -30.66 1.43 -3.71
C GLN A 27 -29.13 1.41 -3.62
N LYS A 28 -28.63 0.69 -2.62
CA LYS A 28 -27.19 0.43 -2.45
C LYS A 28 -26.71 -0.49 -3.57
N SER A 29 -25.48 -0.28 -4.04
CA SER A 29 -24.89 -1.06 -5.14
C SER A 29 -23.47 -1.50 -4.83
N CYS A 30 -23.15 -2.76 -5.18
CA CYS A 30 -21.81 -3.36 -5.14
C CYS A 30 -21.32 -3.53 -6.58
N VAL A 31 -20.76 -2.46 -7.16
CA VAL A 31 -20.35 -2.44 -8.59
C VAL A 31 -18.88 -2.78 -8.78
N ASP A 32 -18.08 -2.64 -7.72
CA ASP A 32 -16.64 -2.91 -7.76
C ASP A 32 -16.40 -4.35 -7.29
N LEU A 33 -16.04 -5.23 -8.22
CA LEU A 33 -15.86 -6.66 -7.96
C LEU A 33 -14.39 -7.02 -7.79
N THR A 34 -14.13 -7.96 -6.89
CA THR A 34 -12.80 -8.48 -6.58
C THR A 34 -12.81 -9.99 -6.77
N PHE A 35 -11.89 -10.47 -7.60
CA PHE A 35 -11.72 -11.90 -7.89
C PHE A 35 -10.31 -12.35 -7.52
N CYS A 36 -10.17 -13.63 -7.20
CA CYS A 36 -8.88 -14.29 -6.97
C CYS A 36 -8.97 -15.77 -7.37
N SER A 37 -7.84 -16.47 -7.43
CA SER A 37 -7.86 -17.92 -7.62
C SER A 37 -8.36 -18.63 -6.36
N VAL A 38 -8.90 -19.84 -6.53
CA VAL A 38 -9.43 -20.66 -5.43
C VAL A 38 -8.41 -20.86 -4.31
N GLU A 39 -7.14 -21.07 -4.67
CA GLU A 39 -6.06 -21.33 -3.70
C GLU A 39 -5.77 -20.12 -2.80
N LEU A 40 -6.03 -18.90 -3.29
CA LEU A 40 -5.77 -17.66 -2.57
C LEU A 40 -6.99 -17.16 -1.81
N ALA A 41 -8.20 -17.59 -2.15
CA ALA A 41 -9.44 -17.08 -1.58
C ALA A 41 -9.46 -17.12 -0.04
N ALA A 42 -9.07 -18.26 0.54
CA ALA A 42 -9.00 -18.43 2.00
C ALA A 42 -7.86 -17.63 2.67
N SER A 43 -6.88 -17.16 1.90
CA SER A 43 -5.76 -16.38 2.43
C SER A 43 -6.05 -14.89 2.52
N PHE A 44 -7.14 -14.41 1.89
CA PHE A 44 -7.50 -13.00 1.87
C PHE A 44 -8.70 -12.70 2.77
N HIS A 45 -8.60 -11.58 3.49
CA HIS A 45 -9.73 -10.91 4.11
C HIS A 45 -10.10 -9.68 3.28
N TRP A 46 -11.33 -9.66 2.81
CA TRP A 46 -11.91 -8.56 2.04
C TRP A 46 -12.80 -7.71 2.94
N GLN A 47 -12.72 -6.39 2.80
CA GLN A 47 -13.65 -5.48 3.44
C GLN A 47 -13.82 -4.20 2.61
N CYS A 48 -15.02 -3.62 2.69
CA CYS A 48 -15.28 -2.28 2.19
C CYS A 48 -15.13 -1.26 3.33
N THR A 49 -14.48 -0.13 3.07
CA THR A 49 -14.36 0.93 4.08
C THR A 49 -15.70 1.65 4.31
N ALA A 50 -15.92 2.15 5.53
CA ALA A 50 -17.15 2.86 5.87
C ALA A 50 -17.28 4.28 5.26
N LEU A 51 -16.19 4.81 4.70
CA LEU A 51 -16.09 6.17 4.20
C LEU A 51 -15.45 6.19 2.81
N THR A 52 -15.98 7.02 1.94
CA THR A 52 -15.48 7.22 0.56
C THR A 52 -14.22 8.06 0.48
N HIS A 53 -13.86 8.75 1.56
CA HIS A 53 -12.79 9.73 1.61
C HIS A 53 -12.90 10.86 0.55
N GLY A 54 -14.11 11.12 0.06
CA GLY A 54 -14.40 12.16 -0.93
C GLY A 54 -14.55 11.70 -2.37
N SER A 55 -14.44 10.39 -2.63
CA SER A 55 -14.95 9.78 -3.86
C SER A 55 -16.46 9.53 -3.73
N ASP A 56 -17.08 9.05 -4.79
CA ASP A 56 -18.38 8.41 -4.81
C ASP A 56 -18.28 6.90 -4.55
N HIS A 57 -17.08 6.30 -4.64
CA HIS A 57 -16.81 4.91 -4.29
C HIS A 57 -16.20 4.76 -2.89
N TYR A 58 -16.54 3.68 -2.22
CA TYR A 58 -15.92 3.24 -0.98
C TYR A 58 -14.67 2.41 -1.32
N PRO A 59 -13.48 2.78 -0.80
CA PRO A 59 -12.30 1.96 -0.96
C PRO A 59 -12.50 0.53 -0.46
N ILE A 60 -12.06 -0.43 -1.27
CA ILE A 60 -11.95 -1.85 -0.92
C ILE A 60 -10.56 -2.09 -0.34
N VAL A 61 -10.49 -2.82 0.77
CA VAL A 61 -9.25 -3.24 1.43
C VAL A 61 -9.18 -4.76 1.44
N ILE A 62 -8.13 -5.29 0.81
CA ILE A 62 -7.84 -6.73 0.77
C ILE A 62 -6.59 -6.96 1.61
N THR A 63 -6.70 -7.80 2.61
CA THR A 63 -5.62 -8.12 3.55
C THR A 63 -5.22 -9.58 3.39
N LEU A 64 -3.95 -9.83 3.09
CA LEU A 64 -3.39 -11.18 3.15
C LEU A 64 -3.20 -11.57 4.63
N LEU A 65 -3.90 -12.62 5.07
CA LEU A 65 -3.92 -13.10 6.45
C LEU A 65 -2.62 -13.85 6.79
N ASN A 66 -2.20 -14.74 5.90
CA ASN A 66 -0.97 -15.52 6.05
C ASN A 66 0.23 -14.70 5.57
N LYS A 67 0.65 -13.75 6.38
CA LYS A 67 1.95 -13.09 6.20
C LYS A 67 3.07 -14.05 6.61
N THR A 68 3.32 -15.09 5.83
CA THR A 68 4.68 -15.65 5.75
C THR A 68 5.55 -14.71 4.94
N TYR A 69 5.58 -13.43 5.32
CA TYR A 69 6.86 -12.78 5.20
C TYR A 69 7.73 -13.59 6.14
N LEU A 70 8.75 -14.28 5.61
CA LEU A 70 10.01 -14.28 6.32
C LEU A 70 10.17 -12.82 6.71
N GLU A 71 9.92 -12.49 7.98
CA GLU A 71 10.33 -11.20 8.47
C GLU A 71 11.74 -11.10 7.93
N LYS A 72 11.98 -10.12 7.06
CA LYS A 72 13.34 -9.64 6.97
C LYS A 72 13.57 -9.22 8.40
N ILE A 73 14.17 -10.12 9.18
CA ILE A 73 15.03 -9.81 10.29
C ILE A 73 16.08 -8.97 9.59
N SER A 74 15.67 -7.73 9.34
CA SER A 74 16.55 -6.64 9.04
C SER A 74 17.50 -6.78 10.21
N PRO A 75 18.79 -7.12 9.98
CA PRO A 75 19.72 -7.30 11.10
C PRO A 75 19.47 -6.12 12.01
N PRO A 76 19.12 -6.37 13.30
CA PRO A 76 18.36 -5.43 14.11
C PRO A 76 18.98 -4.07 13.89
N LEU A 77 18.21 -3.16 13.27
CA LEU A 77 18.65 -1.80 12.95
C LEU A 77 19.39 -1.32 14.19
N LEU A 78 20.73 -1.19 14.11
CA LEU A 78 21.65 -1.09 15.27
C LEU A 78 20.91 -0.53 16.48
N LYS A 79 20.48 -1.43 17.38
CA LYS A 79 19.56 -1.16 18.51
C LYS A 79 20.03 0.06 19.30
N TYR A 80 21.35 0.18 19.38
CA TYR A 80 22.07 1.19 20.13
C TYR A 80 22.56 2.33 19.24
N ASN A 81 22.46 3.54 19.78
CA ASN A 81 23.08 4.71 19.20
C ASN A 81 24.57 4.77 19.60
N LEU A 82 25.43 4.19 18.76
CA LEU A 82 26.89 4.19 18.95
C LEU A 82 27.58 5.53 18.67
N SER A 83 26.82 6.62 18.43
CA SER A 83 27.41 7.97 18.28
C SER A 83 27.71 8.65 19.62
N LYS A 84 27.08 8.21 20.71
CA LYS A 84 27.37 8.66 22.08
C LYS A 84 27.34 7.48 23.07
N PRO A 85 28.21 6.48 22.93
CA PRO A 85 28.24 5.32 23.80
C PRO A 85 29.00 5.62 25.10
N ASP A 86 28.54 5.07 26.22
CA ASP A 86 29.33 4.95 27.45
C ASP A 86 30.12 3.63 27.42
N TRP A 87 31.27 3.63 26.72
CA TRP A 87 32.13 2.46 26.62
C TRP A 87 32.75 2.07 27.96
N SER A 88 33.04 3.05 28.82
CA SER A 88 33.57 2.83 30.16
C SER A 88 32.59 2.06 31.03
N GLY A 89 31.33 2.52 31.11
CA GLY A 89 30.28 1.83 31.85
C GLY A 89 29.99 0.45 31.27
N PHE A 90 30.01 0.31 29.93
CA PHE A 90 29.84 -0.99 29.29
C PHE A 90 30.94 -1.98 29.68
N ALA A 91 32.21 -1.55 29.62
CA ALA A 91 33.35 -2.39 29.97
C ALA A 91 33.28 -2.86 31.43
N SER A 92 33.05 -1.93 32.37
CA SER A 92 32.94 -2.27 33.79
C SER A 92 31.80 -3.23 34.09
N LEU A 93 30.61 -2.99 33.51
CA LEU A 93 29.44 -3.85 33.75
C LEU A 93 29.58 -5.22 33.06
N LEU A 94 30.26 -5.27 31.91
CA LEU A 94 30.54 -6.52 31.22
C LEU A 94 31.57 -7.36 32.00
N GLU A 95 32.63 -6.73 32.51
CA GLU A 95 33.64 -7.39 33.32
C GLU A 95 33.05 -7.99 34.61
N GLU A 96 32.19 -7.23 35.29
CA GLU A 96 31.41 -7.72 36.44
C GLU A 96 30.59 -8.97 36.08
N LYS A 97 29.83 -8.92 34.98
CA LYS A 97 28.97 -10.05 34.57
C LYS A 97 29.76 -11.25 34.07
N ILE A 98 30.88 -11.04 33.38
CA ILE A 98 31.77 -12.12 32.93
C ILE A 98 32.36 -12.84 34.15
N GLY A 99 32.70 -12.12 35.22
CA GLY A 99 33.20 -12.71 36.47
C GLY A 99 32.23 -13.68 37.15
N ILE A 100 30.93 -13.62 36.83
CA ILE A 100 29.87 -14.45 37.41
C ILE A 100 29.49 -15.61 36.47
N LEU A 101 30.04 -15.67 35.24
CA LEU A 101 29.65 -16.69 34.27
C LEU A 101 30.13 -18.10 34.68
N PRO A 102 29.34 -19.14 34.37
CA PRO A 102 29.71 -20.51 34.64
C PRO A 102 30.92 -20.94 33.79
N ASN A 103 31.90 -21.59 34.43
CA ASN A 103 33.07 -22.13 33.76
C ASN A 103 32.70 -23.34 32.88
N LEU A 104 33.27 -23.40 31.67
CA LEU A 104 33.09 -24.51 30.72
C LEU A 104 33.64 -25.86 31.25
N THR A 105 34.43 -25.84 32.32
CA THR A 105 35.20 -26.98 32.85
C THR A 105 34.61 -27.63 34.09
N SER A 106 33.48 -27.16 34.65
CA SER A 106 32.88 -27.83 35.81
C SER A 106 32.21 -29.15 35.42
N ALA A 107 33.00 -30.23 35.54
CA ALA A 107 32.66 -31.66 35.58
C ALA A 107 31.35 -32.08 34.85
N PHE A 108 31.52 -32.65 33.66
CA PHE A 108 30.44 -33.29 32.90
C PHE A 108 29.96 -34.60 33.56
N PRO A 109 28.66 -34.75 33.89
CA PRO A 109 28.01 -36.06 33.85
C PRO A 109 27.76 -36.42 32.37
N HIS A 110 28.15 -37.64 31.97
CA HIS A 110 28.30 -38.12 30.59
C HIS A 110 27.03 -38.19 29.70
N SER A 111 26.01 -37.37 29.91
CA SER A 111 24.75 -37.43 29.16
C SER A 111 24.11 -36.08 28.79
N SER A 112 24.75 -34.94 29.10
CA SER A 112 24.16 -33.60 28.92
C SER A 112 25.13 -32.50 28.42
N GLY A 113 26.25 -32.86 27.77
CA GLY A 113 27.28 -31.89 27.37
C GLY A 113 26.83 -30.80 26.39
N HIS A 114 25.90 -31.13 25.47
CA HIS A 114 25.41 -30.18 24.46
C HIS A 114 24.50 -29.08 25.05
N CYS A 115 23.74 -29.38 26.11
CA CYS A 115 22.87 -28.38 26.73
C CYS A 115 23.63 -27.44 27.67
N HIS A 116 24.71 -27.90 28.31
CA HIS A 116 25.53 -27.03 29.16
C HIS A 116 26.33 -26.00 28.35
N ALA A 117 27.00 -26.42 27.27
CA ALA A 117 27.73 -25.51 26.39
C ALA A 117 26.81 -24.43 25.77
N LYS A 118 25.59 -24.82 25.36
CA LYS A 118 24.57 -23.86 24.91
C LYS A 118 24.17 -22.90 26.02
N SER A 119 23.95 -23.38 27.24
CA SER A 119 23.60 -22.53 28.38
C SER A 119 24.70 -21.52 28.73
N CYS A 120 25.98 -21.92 28.67
CA CYS A 120 27.11 -21.00 28.87
C CYS A 120 27.18 -19.94 27.76
N TYR A 121 26.96 -20.35 26.51
CA TYR A 121 26.88 -19.42 25.38
C TYR A 121 25.73 -18.42 25.53
N ASP A 122 24.53 -18.91 25.87
CA ASP A 122 23.35 -18.07 26.10
C ASP A 122 23.58 -17.08 27.25
N ALA A 123 24.24 -17.52 28.33
CA ALA A 123 24.62 -16.66 29.46
C ALA A 123 25.63 -15.58 29.06
N PHE A 124 26.63 -15.92 28.24
CA PHE A 124 27.60 -14.96 27.71
C PHE A 124 26.94 -13.92 26.78
N VAL A 125 26.10 -14.37 25.85
CA VAL A 125 25.32 -13.48 24.97
C VAL A 125 24.40 -12.57 25.80
N SER A 126 23.78 -13.10 26.85
CA SER A 126 22.95 -12.33 27.78
C SER A 126 23.76 -11.28 28.53
N ALA A 127 24.97 -11.61 29.00
CA ALA A 127 25.85 -10.65 29.67
C ALA A 127 26.20 -9.47 28.75
N ILE A 128 26.59 -9.73 27.50
CA ILE A 128 26.87 -8.69 26.49
C ILE A 128 25.63 -7.84 26.22
N THR A 129 24.49 -8.49 25.96
CA THR A 129 23.27 -7.81 25.54
C THR A 129 22.71 -6.92 26.65
N THR A 130 22.67 -7.44 27.88
CA THR A 130 22.15 -6.70 29.03
C THR A 130 23.09 -5.57 29.44
N SER A 131 24.41 -5.72 29.28
CA SER A 131 25.34 -4.61 29.50
C SER A 131 25.16 -3.50 28.46
N ALA A 132 25.00 -3.85 27.19
CA ALA A 132 24.71 -2.88 26.14
C ALA A 132 23.35 -2.18 26.36
N ASP A 133 22.33 -2.89 26.87
CA ASP A 133 21.02 -2.34 27.19
C ASP A 133 21.04 -1.31 28.33
N SER A 134 21.94 -1.49 29.30
CA SER A 134 22.08 -0.58 30.44
C SER A 134 22.90 0.67 30.12
N THR A 135 23.83 0.61 29.16
CA THR A 135 24.84 1.65 28.96
C THR A 135 24.71 2.41 27.65
N PHE A 136 24.12 1.79 26.62
CA PHE A 136 23.94 2.45 25.34
C PHE A 136 22.53 3.01 25.18
N PRO A 137 22.39 4.30 24.81
CA PRO A 137 21.08 4.84 24.49
C PRO A 137 20.51 4.11 23.28
N LEU A 138 19.24 3.74 23.35
CA LEU A 138 18.54 3.17 22.20
C LEU A 138 18.50 4.21 21.08
N ARG A 139 18.77 3.77 19.84
CA ARG A 139 18.55 4.60 18.68
C ARG A 139 17.04 4.85 18.59
N ASN A 140 16.62 6.12 18.56
CA ASN A 140 15.22 6.47 18.38
C ASN A 140 14.68 5.66 17.20
N SER A 141 13.75 4.75 17.47
CA SER A 141 13.01 4.10 16.40
C SER A 141 12.37 5.23 15.61
N ALA A 142 12.49 5.17 14.28
CA ALA A 142 11.72 6.06 13.44
C ALA A 142 10.27 5.86 13.86
N LYS A 143 9.67 6.85 14.55
CA LYS A 143 8.26 6.77 14.93
C LYS A 143 7.54 6.42 13.64
N SER A 144 6.72 5.36 13.66
CA SER A 144 5.91 4.89 12.54
C SER A 144 4.81 5.89 12.13
N LYS A 145 5.02 7.18 12.39
CA LYS A 145 4.15 8.25 11.93
C LYS A 145 4.33 8.34 10.43
N ILE A 146 3.27 7.99 9.72
CA ILE A 146 3.13 8.30 8.30
C ILE A 146 3.38 9.81 8.16
N PRO A 147 4.47 10.22 7.51
CA PRO A 147 4.81 11.63 7.44
C PRO A 147 3.81 12.34 6.54
N SER A 148 3.23 13.41 7.06
CA SER A 148 2.29 14.24 6.30
C SER A 148 3.01 14.95 5.15
N PRO A 149 2.30 15.26 4.05
CA PRO A 149 2.85 16.09 2.99
C PRO A 149 3.36 17.45 3.53
N PRO A 150 4.40 18.07 2.93
CA PRO A 150 5.00 19.29 3.47
C PRO A 150 4.08 20.51 3.55
N TRP A 151 2.95 20.47 2.83
CA TRP A 151 1.93 21.53 2.80
C TRP A 151 0.79 21.31 3.80
N TRP A 152 0.78 20.17 4.51
CA TRP A 152 -0.25 19.80 5.46
C TRP A 152 -0.04 20.49 6.81
N ASP A 153 -1.11 21.01 7.37
CA ASP A 153 -1.12 21.71 8.66
C ASP A 153 -2.36 21.32 9.49
N PRO A 154 -2.47 21.76 10.77
CA PRO A 154 -3.60 21.41 11.63
C PRO A 154 -4.97 21.79 11.04
N ASP A 155 -5.06 22.87 10.25
CA ASP A 155 -6.30 23.26 9.57
C ASP A 155 -6.73 22.19 8.56
N CYS A 156 -5.78 21.58 7.85
CA CYS A 156 -6.06 20.46 6.93
C CYS A 156 -6.62 19.26 7.70
N THR A 157 -6.02 18.92 8.84
CA THR A 157 -6.50 17.83 9.71
C THR A 157 -7.92 18.11 10.20
N SER A 158 -8.18 19.32 10.70
CA SER A 158 -9.50 19.74 11.19
C SER A 158 -10.57 19.67 10.08
N ALA A 159 -10.26 20.18 8.88
CA ALA A 159 -11.20 20.13 7.77
C ALA A 159 -11.51 18.70 7.27
N ILE A 160 -10.55 17.78 7.35
CA ILE A 160 -10.79 16.36 7.07
C ILE A 160 -11.65 15.71 8.15
N HIS A 161 -11.41 16.06 9.42
CA HIS A 161 -12.22 15.57 10.54
C HIS A 161 -13.68 16.00 10.40
N GLU A 162 -13.93 17.29 10.17
CA GLU A 162 -15.28 17.83 9.97
C GLU A 162 -15.98 17.14 8.77
N ARG A 163 -15.23 16.92 7.68
CA ARG A 163 -15.74 16.18 6.52
C ARG A 163 -16.13 14.75 6.87
N LYS A 164 -15.30 14.06 7.65
CA LYS A 164 -15.56 12.69 8.11
C LYS A 164 -16.82 12.63 8.96
N GLU A 165 -16.98 13.52 9.94
CA GLU A 165 -18.19 13.56 10.79
C GLU A 165 -19.45 13.85 9.98
N ALA A 166 -19.36 14.76 8.99
CA ALA A 166 -20.49 15.04 8.10
C ALA A 166 -20.85 13.83 7.23
N GLU A 167 -19.85 13.05 6.79
CA GLU A 167 -20.04 11.82 6.03
C GLU A 167 -20.67 10.71 6.86
N GLU A 168 -20.20 10.50 8.09
CA GLU A 168 -20.75 9.53 9.04
C GLU A 168 -22.21 9.87 9.36
N ARG A 169 -22.53 11.15 9.59
CA ARG A 169 -23.90 11.61 9.81
C ARG A 169 -24.80 11.33 8.60
N TYR A 170 -24.32 11.55 7.38
CA TYR A 170 -25.06 11.22 6.16
C TYR A 170 -25.27 9.71 6.00
N ASN A 171 -24.23 8.90 6.23
CA ASN A 171 -24.32 7.44 6.11
C ASN A 171 -25.26 6.84 7.17
N GLY A 172 -25.30 7.43 8.38
CA GLY A 172 -26.22 7.02 9.44
C GLY A 172 -27.68 7.44 9.22
N ALA A 173 -27.91 8.57 8.53
CA ALA A 173 -29.24 9.05 8.20
C ALA A 173 -29.26 9.70 6.80
N MET A 174 -29.59 8.90 5.78
CA MET A 174 -29.55 9.26 4.36
C MET A 174 -30.75 10.12 3.93
N ASN A 175 -30.81 11.38 4.38
CA ASN A 175 -31.79 12.37 3.94
C ASN A 175 -31.14 13.53 3.17
N ASN A 176 -31.96 14.37 2.54
CA ASN A 176 -31.48 15.48 1.70
C ASN A 176 -30.73 16.55 2.51
N ASP A 177 -31.10 16.79 3.76
CA ASP A 177 -30.44 17.79 4.61
C ASP A 177 -29.03 17.37 4.98
N ASN A 178 -28.85 16.12 5.42
CA ASN A 178 -27.55 15.55 5.72
C ASN A 178 -26.68 15.48 4.47
N LEU A 179 -27.24 15.15 3.30
CA LEU A 179 -26.52 15.17 2.03
C LEU A 179 -26.04 16.58 1.68
N LEU A 180 -26.91 17.58 1.82
CA LEU A 180 -26.58 18.98 1.55
C LEU A 180 -25.48 19.48 2.49
N GLN A 181 -25.56 19.17 3.78
CA GLN A 181 -24.53 19.51 4.76
C GLN A 181 -23.20 18.84 4.44
N TYR A 182 -23.21 17.53 4.14
CA TYR A 182 -22.01 16.82 3.69
C TYR A 182 -21.38 17.47 2.46
N ARG A 183 -22.17 17.79 1.43
CA ARG A 183 -21.69 18.46 0.20
C ARG A 183 -21.07 19.82 0.48
N ARG A 184 -21.67 20.61 1.39
CA ARG A 184 -21.12 21.91 1.82
C ARG A 184 -19.76 21.75 2.50
N VAL A 185 -19.67 20.87 3.50
CA VAL A 185 -18.41 20.59 4.22
C VAL A 185 -17.35 20.03 3.25
N TYR A 186 -17.73 19.10 2.38
CA TYR A 186 -16.87 18.57 1.33
C TYR A 186 -16.29 19.68 0.45
N ALA A 187 -17.13 20.57 -0.10
CA ALA A 187 -16.68 21.68 -0.93
C ALA A 187 -15.75 22.64 -0.19
N ARG A 188 -16.03 22.96 1.08
CA ARG A 188 -15.15 23.78 1.92
C ARG A 188 -13.79 23.12 2.13
N SER A 189 -13.77 21.84 2.51
CA SER A 189 -12.53 21.09 2.73
C SER A 189 -11.68 21.02 1.45
N GLN A 190 -12.29 20.75 0.28
CA GLN A 190 -11.59 20.71 -1.00
C GLN A 190 -10.97 22.06 -1.36
N ARG A 191 -11.70 23.17 -1.17
CA ARG A 191 -11.16 24.52 -1.41
C ARG A 191 -9.96 24.80 -0.52
N LEU A 192 -10.05 24.47 0.78
CA LEU A 192 -8.97 24.65 1.73
C LEU A 192 -7.73 23.83 1.33
N LEU A 193 -7.90 22.52 1.11
CA LEU A 193 -6.79 21.61 0.77
C LEU A 193 -6.11 22.02 -0.54
N ARG A 194 -6.88 22.40 -1.57
CA ARG A 194 -6.34 22.91 -2.84
C ARG A 194 -5.54 24.21 -2.62
N LYS A 195 -6.05 25.14 -1.81
CA LYS A 195 -5.34 26.38 -1.46
C LYS A 195 -4.03 26.10 -0.72
N LYS A 196 -4.06 25.25 0.31
CA LYS A 196 -2.88 24.87 1.11
C LYS A 196 -1.84 24.15 0.26
N LYS A 197 -2.25 23.17 -0.53
CA LYS A 197 -1.38 22.44 -1.47
C LYS A 197 -0.73 23.37 -2.50
N ARG A 198 -1.51 24.27 -3.12
CA ARG A 198 -0.98 25.26 -4.06
C ARG A 198 0.05 26.18 -3.41
N ARG A 199 -0.26 26.74 -2.24
CA ARG A 199 0.65 27.61 -1.50
C ARG A 199 1.94 26.90 -1.09
N GLY A 200 1.82 25.67 -0.59
CA GLY A 200 2.99 24.87 -0.25
C GLY A 200 3.84 24.53 -1.48
N TRP A 201 3.22 24.26 -2.63
CA TRP A 201 3.93 24.01 -3.88
C TRP A 201 4.68 25.25 -4.36
N VAL A 202 4.03 26.43 -4.36
CA VAL A 202 4.69 27.70 -4.70
C VAL A 202 5.88 27.95 -3.77
N LYS A 203 5.69 27.80 -2.45
CA LYS A 203 6.75 27.98 -1.46
C LYS A 203 7.94 27.02 -1.70
N PHE A 204 7.66 25.77 -2.07
CA PHE A 204 8.70 24.80 -2.42
C PHE A 204 9.47 25.26 -3.66
N CYS A 205 8.78 25.58 -4.76
CA CYS A 205 9.41 26.04 -5.99
C CYS A 205 10.27 27.30 -5.76
N THR A 206 9.79 28.25 -4.96
CA THR A 206 10.55 29.47 -4.63
C THR A 206 11.76 29.23 -3.73
N SER A 207 11.81 28.09 -3.02
CA SER A 207 12.94 27.74 -2.14
C SER A 207 14.08 27.00 -2.87
N LEU A 208 13.88 26.64 -4.14
CA LEU A 208 14.89 25.91 -4.92
C LEU A 208 16.02 26.85 -5.35
N SER A 209 17.25 26.42 -5.11
CA SER A 209 18.49 27.05 -5.60
C SER A 209 19.12 26.20 -6.71
N PRO A 210 19.88 26.78 -7.67
CA PRO A 210 20.69 26.01 -8.63
C PRO A 210 21.63 24.99 -7.99
N SER A 211 22.03 25.19 -6.72
CA SER A 211 22.84 24.24 -5.96
C SER A 211 22.04 23.07 -5.34
N THR A 212 20.71 23.04 -5.50
CA THR A 212 19.86 21.99 -4.93
C THR A 212 20.06 20.69 -5.73
N PRO A 213 20.48 19.58 -5.10
CA PRO A 213 20.64 18.32 -5.81
C PRO A 213 19.32 17.83 -6.40
N VAL A 214 19.32 17.38 -7.65
CA VAL A 214 18.14 16.85 -8.37
C VAL A 214 17.44 15.74 -7.56
N SER A 215 18.22 14.90 -6.87
CA SER A 215 17.69 13.86 -5.99
C SER A 215 16.86 14.41 -4.82
N ALA A 216 17.25 15.55 -4.23
CA ALA A 216 16.51 16.21 -3.16
C ALA A 216 15.22 16.85 -3.68
N VAL A 217 15.24 17.37 -4.92
CA VAL A 217 14.05 17.88 -5.61
C VAL A 217 13.04 16.75 -5.81
N TRP A 218 13.45 15.63 -6.41
CA TRP A 218 12.57 14.46 -6.62
C TRP A 218 12.03 13.88 -5.32
N LYS A 219 12.85 13.76 -4.28
CA LYS A 219 12.39 13.36 -2.93
C LYS A 219 11.29 14.29 -2.42
N SER A 220 11.44 15.59 -2.62
CA SER A 220 10.43 16.57 -2.21
C SER A 220 9.16 16.49 -3.06
N ILE A 221 9.27 16.39 -4.39
CA ILE A 221 8.13 16.18 -5.29
C ILE A 221 7.32 14.94 -4.87
N ASN A 222 7.99 13.84 -4.54
CA ASN A 222 7.35 12.61 -4.09
C ASN A 222 6.59 12.82 -2.77
N ARG A 223 7.18 13.53 -1.79
CA ARG A 223 6.50 13.91 -0.54
C ARG A 223 5.26 14.77 -0.78
N PHE A 224 5.27 15.63 -1.80
CA PHE A 224 4.11 16.45 -2.19
C PHE A 224 2.99 15.64 -2.85
N ARG A 225 3.32 14.56 -3.57
CA ARG A 225 2.36 13.74 -4.32
C ARG A 225 1.72 12.62 -3.51
N ARG A 226 2.49 11.86 -2.73
CA ARG A 226 2.06 10.53 -2.23
C ARG A 226 2.06 10.39 -0.70
N GLY A 227 2.42 11.43 0.06
CA GLY A 227 3.03 11.18 1.38
C GLY A 227 4.35 10.44 1.17
N CYS A 228 5.16 10.15 2.19
CA CYS A 228 6.40 9.42 1.91
C CYS A 228 6.12 8.08 1.23
N SER A 229 6.84 7.79 0.15
CA SER A 229 6.94 6.45 -0.41
C SER A 229 7.66 5.59 0.63
N PRO A 230 7.03 4.54 1.22
CA PRO A 230 7.83 3.53 1.89
C PRO A 230 8.83 2.97 0.88
N SER A 231 10.06 2.72 1.32
CA SER A 231 11.01 1.92 0.58
C SER A 231 10.49 0.49 0.57
N ILE A 232 9.55 0.19 -0.31
CA ILE A 232 9.09 -1.17 -0.55
C ILE A 232 10.24 -1.82 -1.33
N SER A 233 11.07 -2.63 -0.67
CA SER A 233 11.87 -3.59 -1.43
C SER A 233 10.86 -4.54 -2.06
N SER A 234 10.72 -4.56 -3.38
CA SER A 234 9.81 -5.51 -4.02
C SER A 234 10.28 -6.92 -3.64
N PRO A 235 9.41 -7.77 -3.07
CA PRO A 235 9.74 -9.19 -2.89
C PRO A 235 9.76 -9.94 -4.23
N ILE A 236 9.27 -9.30 -5.29
CA ILE A 236 9.19 -9.84 -6.64
C ILE A 236 10.53 -9.59 -7.34
N THR A 237 11.15 -10.66 -7.84
CA THR A 237 12.34 -10.57 -8.68
C THR A 237 11.97 -10.09 -10.07
N ARG A 238 12.94 -9.60 -10.84
CA ARG A 238 12.70 -9.10 -12.19
C ARG A 238 12.11 -10.18 -13.09
N GLU A 239 12.60 -11.41 -12.99
CA GLU A 239 12.15 -12.57 -13.77
C GLU A 239 10.68 -12.90 -13.47
N THR A 240 10.29 -12.79 -12.19
CA THR A 240 8.91 -13.02 -11.77
C THR A 240 7.98 -11.93 -12.31
N ALA A 241 8.42 -10.67 -12.33
CA ALA A 241 7.68 -9.56 -12.90
C ALA A 241 7.55 -9.69 -14.43
N GLU A 242 8.62 -10.06 -15.13
CA GLU A 242 8.62 -10.28 -16.59
C GLU A 242 7.67 -11.42 -16.97
N SER A 243 7.75 -12.59 -16.29
CA SER A 243 6.82 -13.70 -16.52
C SER A 243 5.36 -13.34 -16.25
N PHE A 244 5.10 -12.51 -15.25
CA PHE A 244 3.75 -11.99 -14.99
C PHE A 244 3.27 -11.10 -16.14
N PHE A 245 4.08 -10.15 -16.59
CA PHE A 245 3.73 -9.25 -17.69
C PHE A 245 3.56 -9.97 -19.01
N ASP A 246 4.38 -10.98 -19.31
CA ASP A 246 4.21 -11.81 -20.52
C ASP A 246 2.85 -12.53 -20.54
N LYS A 247 2.30 -12.90 -19.37
CA LYS A 247 0.98 -13.53 -19.27
C LYS A 247 -0.18 -12.56 -19.40
N ILE A 248 -0.09 -11.40 -18.75
CA ILE A 248 -1.22 -10.45 -18.68
C ILE A 248 -1.21 -9.39 -19.78
N ALA A 249 -0.05 -9.12 -20.35
CA ALA A 249 0.20 -8.11 -21.38
C ALA A 249 1.39 -8.57 -22.25
N PRO A 250 1.23 -9.68 -23.00
CA PRO A 250 2.27 -10.17 -23.90
C PRO A 250 2.72 -9.08 -24.87
N ALA A 251 3.99 -9.15 -25.28
CA ALA A 251 4.58 -8.18 -26.20
C ALA A 251 3.94 -8.15 -27.60
N TYR A 252 3.07 -9.11 -27.90
CA TYR A 252 2.30 -9.19 -29.13
C TYR A 252 0.82 -9.39 -28.81
N VAL A 253 -0.04 -8.81 -29.66
CA VAL A 253 -1.47 -9.10 -29.68
C VAL A 253 -1.64 -10.27 -30.65
N PRO A 254 -2.24 -11.39 -30.24
CA PRO A 254 -2.51 -12.51 -31.14
C PRO A 254 -3.32 -12.02 -32.34
N LEU A 255 -2.97 -12.49 -33.53
CA LEU A 255 -3.77 -12.20 -34.73
C LEU A 255 -5.11 -12.94 -34.63
N LEU A 256 -6.16 -12.44 -35.30
CA LEU A 256 -7.49 -13.08 -35.32
C LEU A 256 -7.47 -14.63 -35.46
N PRO A 257 -6.61 -15.25 -36.29
CA PRO A 257 -6.53 -16.70 -36.43
C PRO A 257 -5.92 -17.45 -35.24
N GLU A 258 -5.24 -16.75 -34.34
CA GLU A 258 -4.56 -17.31 -33.16
C GLU A 258 -5.47 -17.34 -31.93
N PHE A 259 -6.63 -16.68 -31.98
CA PHE A 259 -7.66 -16.85 -30.98
C PHE A 259 -8.28 -18.24 -31.13
N VAL A 260 -8.09 -19.09 -30.13
CA VAL A 260 -8.87 -20.31 -29.99
C VAL A 260 -10.32 -19.88 -29.73
N HIS A 261 -11.14 -19.88 -30.78
CA HIS A 261 -12.58 -19.72 -30.62
C HIS A 261 -13.07 -20.89 -29.78
N SER A 262 -13.38 -20.61 -28.50
CA SER A 262 -14.20 -21.52 -27.71
C SER A 262 -15.51 -21.73 -28.48
N PRO A 263 -16.10 -22.94 -28.53
CA PRO A 263 -17.34 -23.19 -29.24
C PRO A 263 -18.51 -22.62 -28.44
N VAL A 264 -18.50 -21.32 -28.18
CA VAL A 264 -19.67 -20.60 -27.72
C VAL A 264 -20.51 -20.39 -28.98
N VAL A 265 -21.67 -21.03 -29.01
CA VAL A 265 -22.71 -20.72 -29.98
C VAL A 265 -22.97 -19.23 -29.86
N ALA A 266 -22.55 -18.47 -30.87
CA ALA A 266 -22.72 -17.03 -30.93
C ALA A 266 -24.22 -16.72 -30.98
N MET A 267 -24.82 -16.57 -29.81
CA MET A 267 -25.97 -15.70 -29.65
C MET A 267 -25.42 -14.30 -29.88
N ALA A 268 -25.80 -13.68 -31.00
CA ALA A 268 -25.39 -12.31 -31.33
C ALA A 268 -25.88 -11.38 -30.21
N ASP A 269 -25.00 -11.06 -29.26
CA ASP A 269 -25.26 -10.01 -28.29
C ASP A 269 -25.22 -8.69 -29.06
N PRO A 270 -26.24 -7.83 -28.97
CA PRO A 270 -26.22 -6.51 -29.58
C PRO A 270 -24.99 -5.67 -29.20
N LEU A 271 -24.29 -6.01 -28.10
CA LEU A 271 -23.06 -5.36 -27.66
C LEU A 271 -21.79 -5.83 -28.40
N ASP A 272 -21.85 -6.95 -29.13
CA ASP A 272 -20.74 -7.48 -29.93
C ASP A 272 -20.73 -6.91 -31.37
N GLU A 273 -21.76 -6.15 -31.74
CA GLU A 273 -21.80 -5.42 -33.02
C GLU A 273 -20.83 -4.22 -33.00
N PRO A 274 -20.24 -3.85 -34.15
CA PRO A 274 -19.42 -2.65 -34.26
C PRO A 274 -20.23 -1.41 -33.83
N PHE A 275 -19.67 -0.62 -32.92
CA PHE A 275 -20.33 0.62 -32.49
C PHE A 275 -20.56 1.56 -33.69
N THR A 276 -21.69 2.24 -33.68
CA THR A 276 -22.04 3.19 -34.74
C THR A 276 -21.33 4.54 -34.52
N MET A 277 -21.10 5.28 -35.61
CA MET A 277 -20.58 6.66 -35.50
C MET A 277 -21.52 7.57 -34.70
N GLU A 278 -22.82 7.29 -34.71
CA GLU A 278 -23.83 8.03 -33.95
C GLU A 278 -23.71 7.77 -32.43
N GLU A 279 -23.45 6.53 -32.02
CA GLU A 279 -23.13 6.20 -30.61
C GLU A 279 -21.83 6.87 -30.15
N LEU A 280 -20.81 6.90 -31.01
CA LEU A 280 -19.54 7.57 -30.72
C LEU A 280 -19.74 9.08 -30.56
N ASP A 281 -20.46 9.73 -31.47
CA ASP A 281 -20.75 11.16 -31.41
C ASP A 281 -21.62 11.50 -30.19
N THR A 282 -22.56 10.62 -29.84
CA THR A 282 -23.37 10.74 -28.63
C THR A 282 -22.48 10.67 -27.38
N LEU A 283 -21.56 9.71 -27.30
CA LEU A 283 -20.59 9.61 -26.20
C LEU A 283 -19.67 10.83 -26.11
N LEU A 284 -19.16 11.33 -27.24
CA LEU A 284 -18.30 12.52 -27.28
C LEU A 284 -19.06 13.80 -26.89
N SER A 285 -20.35 13.87 -27.19
CA SER A 285 -21.22 14.99 -26.77
C SER A 285 -21.52 14.96 -25.27
N THR A 286 -21.58 13.75 -24.67
CA THR A 286 -21.69 13.61 -23.22
C THR A 286 -20.36 13.94 -22.57
N SER A 287 -20.26 15.12 -21.95
CA SER A 287 -19.06 15.63 -21.27
C SER A 287 -18.70 14.87 -19.99
N ARG A 288 -18.71 13.53 -20.01
CA ARG A 288 -18.34 12.67 -18.88
C ARG A 288 -17.02 11.99 -19.17
N THR A 289 -16.01 12.37 -18.40
CA THR A 289 -14.71 11.72 -18.40
C THR A 289 -14.84 10.37 -17.71
N TYR A 290 -15.04 9.29 -18.45
CA TYR A 290 -14.94 7.94 -17.91
C TYR A 290 -13.46 7.56 -17.81
N MET A 291 -12.95 7.45 -16.58
CA MET A 291 -11.59 6.99 -16.32
C MET A 291 -11.67 5.49 -15.98
N LEU A 292 -11.45 4.63 -16.98
CA LEU A 292 -11.12 3.22 -16.72
C LEU A 292 -9.72 3.18 -16.11
N THR A 293 -9.64 3.13 -14.79
CA THR A 293 -8.39 2.88 -14.09
C THR A 293 -8.25 1.41 -13.77
N VAL A 294 -7.46 0.68 -14.55
CA VAL A 294 -6.84 -0.57 -14.10
C VAL A 294 -5.73 -0.16 -13.11
N SER A 295 -6.07 -0.04 -11.84
CA SER A 295 -5.16 0.36 -10.77
C SER A 295 -4.51 -0.85 -10.10
N ALA A 296 -3.98 -1.80 -10.89
CA ALA A 296 -3.33 -3.00 -10.36
C ALA A 296 -1.80 -2.87 -10.21
N ILE A 297 -1.16 -1.84 -10.78
CA ILE A 297 0.31 -1.81 -10.91
C ILE A 297 0.90 -0.63 -10.13
N GLN A 298 1.67 -0.94 -9.08
CA GLN A 298 2.45 0.06 -8.35
C GLN A 298 3.52 0.68 -9.28
N PRO A 299 3.81 2.00 -9.19
CA PRO A 299 4.80 2.68 -10.05
C PRO A 299 6.20 2.04 -10.08
N GLN A 300 6.56 1.29 -9.03
CA GLN A 300 7.83 0.56 -8.94
C GLN A 300 7.89 -0.70 -9.80
N TRP A 301 6.76 -1.33 -10.10
CA TRP A 301 6.68 -2.48 -11.02
C TRP A 301 6.90 -2.05 -12.48
N LEU A 302 6.56 -0.80 -12.82
CA LEU A 302 6.84 -0.23 -14.14
C LEU A 302 8.34 -0.10 -14.41
N HIS A 303 9.18 0.14 -13.39
CA HIS A 303 10.64 0.18 -13.57
C HIS A 303 11.24 -1.20 -13.90
N GLN A 304 10.56 -2.27 -13.50
CA GLN A 304 10.93 -3.66 -13.77
C GLN A 304 10.22 -4.23 -15.01
N SER A 305 9.25 -3.49 -15.57
CA SER A 305 8.52 -3.93 -16.76
C SER A 305 9.34 -3.81 -18.05
N PRO A 306 9.14 -4.73 -19.02
CA PRO A 306 9.72 -4.64 -20.35
C PRO A 306 9.48 -3.27 -21.02
N GLU A 307 10.37 -2.86 -21.91
CA GLU A 307 10.34 -1.52 -22.52
C GLU A 307 9.01 -1.22 -23.23
N TYR A 308 8.39 -2.22 -23.87
CA TYR A 308 7.11 -2.07 -24.56
C TYR A 308 5.97 -1.70 -23.59
N ALA A 309 5.92 -2.30 -22.40
CA ALA A 309 4.90 -2.03 -21.38
C ALA A 309 5.03 -0.62 -20.76
N ARG A 310 6.24 -0.05 -20.75
CA ARG A 310 6.49 1.34 -20.30
C ARG A 310 5.99 2.37 -21.31
N ARG A 311 6.03 2.07 -22.61
CA ARG A 311 5.65 3.00 -23.70
C ARG A 311 4.16 3.30 -23.77
N CYS A 312 3.28 2.39 -23.32
CA CYS A 312 1.83 2.60 -23.28
C CYS A 312 1.37 3.80 -22.42
N ARG A 313 2.25 4.40 -21.61
CA ARG A 313 1.95 5.59 -20.79
C ARG A 313 2.54 6.90 -21.35
N ALA A 314 3.42 6.85 -22.34
CA ALA A 314 4.08 8.03 -22.89
C ALA A 314 3.20 8.82 -23.88
N SER A 315 2.07 8.24 -24.31
CA SER A 315 1.07 8.86 -25.19
C SER A 315 -0.23 9.15 -24.43
N ARG A 316 -0.14 9.88 -23.32
CA ARG A 316 -1.28 10.47 -22.60
C ARG A 316 -0.92 11.80 -21.96
#